data_AF-A0A9Q0NF06-F1
#
_entry.id   AF-A0A9Q0NF06-F1
#
_cell.length_a   1.000
_cell.length_b   1.000
_cell.length_c   1.000
_cell.angle_alpha   90.00
_cell.angle_beta   90.00
_cell.angle_gamma   90.00
#
_symmetry.space_group_name_H-M   'P 1'
#
loop_
_entity.id
_entity.type
_entity.pdbx_description
1 polymer ?
#
loop_
_entity_poly.entity_id
_entity_poly.type
_entity_poly.pdbx_seq_one_letter_code
_entity_poly.pdbx_strand_id
1 'polypeptide(L)' 'MTDLPKFGERLQNITVPVGRDAVLICVVDNLQTYKIISK' A
#
# COMPACT_ATOMS: atom_id res chain seq x y z
N MET A 1 3.40 -14.91 15.83
CA MET A 1 4.18 -13.67 15.69
C MET A 1 3.99 -13.18 14.27
N THR A 2 2.78 -12.71 13.91
CA THR A 2 2.41 -12.61 12.48
C THR A 2 1.33 -11.57 12.10
N ASP A 3 0.87 -10.71 13.02
CA ASP A 3 -0.27 -9.83 12.72
C ASP A 3 0.08 -8.34 12.66
N LEU A 4 1.32 -8.00 12.30
CA LEU A 4 1.68 -6.61 11.98
C LEU A 4 1.36 -6.30 10.51
N PRO A 5 0.97 -5.04 10.18
CA PRO A 5 0.80 -4.63 8.81
C PRO A 5 2.08 -4.80 8.00
N LYS A 6 1.93 -5.21 6.75
CA LYS A 6 3.06 -5.41 5.82
C LYS A 6 2.61 -5.16 4.39
N PHE A 7 3.55 -4.84 3.51
CA PHE A 7 3.25 -4.79 2.09
C PHE A 7 2.87 -6.20 1.61
N GLY A 8 1.67 -6.32 1.04
CA GLY A 8 1.19 -7.58 0.48
C GLY A 8 1.88 -7.94 -0.83
N GLU A 9 2.35 -6.92 -1.55
CA GLU A 9 3.09 -7.08 -2.80
C GLU A 9 4.17 -6.01 -2.96
N ARG A 10 5.09 -6.23 -3.92
CA ARG A 10 6.05 -5.21 -4.32
C ARG A 10 5.36 -4.10 -5.08
N LEU A 11 5.68 -2.86 -4.73
CA LEU A 11 5.27 -1.70 -5.53
C LEU A 11 5.81 -1.85 -6.95
N GLN A 12 4.92 -1.79 -7.93
CA GLN A 12 5.32 -1.92 -9.32
C GLN A 12 5.80 -0.58 -9.89
N ASN A 13 6.94 -0.63 -10.57
CA ASN A 13 7.38 0.49 -11.39
C ASN A 13 6.47 0.57 -12.63
N ILE A 14 5.92 1.76 -12.88
CA ILE A 14 5.12 2.02 -14.07
C ILE A 14 5.75 3.16 -14.87
N THR A 15 5.57 3.10 -16.19
CA THR A 15 5.89 4.20 -17.10
C THR A 15 4.61 4.58 -17.81
N VAL A 16 4.28 5.88 -17.78
CA VAL A 16 3.02 6.38 -18.32
C VAL A 16 3.31 7.52 -19.29
N PRO A 17 2.62 7.58 -20.45
CA PRO A 17 2.75 8.69 -21.37
C PRO A 17 2.38 10.04 -20.74
N VAL A 18 3.01 11.11 -21.22
CA VAL A 18 2.67 12.48 -20.83
C VAL A 18 1.19 12.76 -21.14
N GLY A 19 0.51 13.43 -20.20
CA GLY A 19 -0.90 13.80 -20.32
C GLY A 19 -1.89 12.70 -19.90
N ARG A 20 -1.42 11.63 -19.25
CA ARG A 20 -2.26 10.61 -18.62
C ARG A 20 -1.97 10.51 -17.13
N ASP A 21 -2.94 10.00 -16.39
CA ASP A 21 -2.79 9.76 -14.97
C ASP A 21 -1.92 8.53 -14.71
N ALA A 22 -0.93 8.69 -13.83
CA ALA A 22 -0.15 7.60 -13.28
C ALA A 22 -0.77 7.16 -11.95
N VAL A 23 -1.22 5.90 -11.89
CA VAL A 23 -1.81 5.32 -10.67
C VAL A 23 -0.83 4.31 -10.09
N LEU A 24 -0.25 4.63 -8.93
CA LEU A 24 0.55 3.69 -8.17
C LEU A 24 -0.33 2.99 -7.13
N ILE A 25 -0.37 1.67 -7.18
CA ILE A 25 -1.14 0.83 -6.26
C ILE A 25 -0.23 0.35 -5.15
N CYS A 26 -0.70 0.46 -3.91
CA CYS A 26 -0.03 -0.06 -2.73
C CYS A 26 -1.02 -0.92 -1.95
N VAL A 27 -0.67 -2.18 -1.74
CA VAL A 27 -1.48 -3.14 -0.97
C VAL A 27 -0.80 -3.40 0.36
N VAL A 28 -1.53 -3.19 1.45
CA VAL A 28 -1.07 -3.45 2.82
C VAL A 28 -1.95 -4.54 3.42
N ASP A 29 -1.33 -5.69 3.69
CA ASP A 29 -1.95 -6.78 4.41
C ASP A 29 -2.00 -6.47 5.90
N ASN A 30 -2.99 -7.03 6.59
CA ASN A 30 -3.14 -6.93 8.04
C ASN A 30 -3.29 -5.50 8.56
N LEU A 31 -3.68 -4.52 7.74
CA LEU A 31 -3.85 -3.14 8.21
C LEU A 31 -4.93 -3.02 9.30
N GLN A 32 -5.96 -3.85 9.25
CA GLN A 32 -7.05 -3.87 10.24
C GLN A 32 -6.59 -4.18 11.67
N THR A 33 -5.41 -4.78 11.84
CA THR A 33 -4.85 -5.08 13.16
C THR A 33 -4.18 -3.85 13.78
N TYR A 34 -3.89 -2.83 12.97
CA TYR A 34 -3.30 -1.57 13.41
C TYR A 34 -4.40 -0.62 13.90
N LYS A 35 -4.62 -0.62 15.22
CA LYS A 35 -5.54 0.32 15.86
C LYS A 35 -4.84 1.65 16.12
N ILE A 36 -5.20 2.70 15.38
CA ILE A 36 -4.81 4.06 15.72
C ILE A 36 -5.58 4.45 16.99
N ILE A 37 -4.88 4.56 18.11
CA ILE A 37 -5.44 5.17 19.31
C ILE A 37 -5.40 6.68 19.04
N SER A 38 -6.52 7.26 18.62
CA SER A 38 -6.65 8.71 18.52
C SER A 38 -6.43 9.29 19.92
N LYS A 39 -5.36 10.09 20.09
CA LYS A 39 -5.19 10.93 21.28
C LYS A 39 -6.15 12.11 21.22
#